data_AF-A0A2N5AC24-F1
#
_entry.id   AF-A0A2N5AC24-F1
#
_cell.length_a   1.000
_cell.length_b   1.000
_cell.length_c   1.000
_cell.angle_alpha   90.00
_cell.angle_beta   90.00
_cell.angle_gamma   90.00
#
_symmetry.space_group_name_H-M   'P 1'
#
loop_
_entity.id
_entity.type
_entity.pdbx_description
1 polymer ?
#
loop_
_entity_poly.entity_id
_entity_poly.type
_entity_poly.pdbx_seq_one_letter_code
_entity_poly.pdbx_strand_id
1 'polypeptide(L)'
;MCAMDRSQIMVYSQSEIINHLEDLLSISSSQSFVRDAQGELIYLSPPFERTVLNGNELNIWFSSIPVNVRVDLFNAELNSLSGMGPFVFKNVKSIGCLLTILIECISVNNVKFVRWVFFLESTNFLSLGDEYFRASVEIDDIFCMRKI
;
A
#
# COMPACT_ATOMS: atom_id res chain seq x y z
N MET A 1 25.12 41.39 3.40
CA MET A 1 23.99 40.45 3.62
C MET A 1 22.80 41.00 2.86
N CYS A 2 22.42 40.38 1.75
CA CYS A 2 21.19 40.77 1.05
C CYS A 2 20.02 40.03 1.70
N ALA A 3 19.04 40.78 2.22
CA ALA A 3 17.80 40.22 2.74
C ALA A 3 17.03 39.60 1.56
N MET A 4 16.76 38.30 1.64
CA MET A 4 15.95 37.60 0.66
C MET A 4 14.50 38.07 0.81
N ASP A 5 13.92 38.61 -0.26
CA ASP A 5 12.58 39.17 -0.28
C ASP A 5 11.55 38.05 0.01
N ARG A 6 10.89 38.13 1.16
CA ARG A 6 9.90 37.14 1.62
C ARG A 6 8.59 37.22 0.82
N SER A 7 8.45 38.19 -0.08
CA SER A 7 7.29 38.36 -0.95
C SER A 7 7.08 37.22 -1.95
N GLN A 8 8.08 36.36 -2.18
CA GLN A 8 8.02 35.26 -3.14
C GLN A 8 7.76 33.88 -2.50
N ILE A 9 7.51 33.80 -1.19
CA ILE A 9 7.16 32.53 -0.55
C ILE A 9 5.67 32.28 -0.82
N MET A 10 5.40 31.48 -1.84
CA MET A 10 4.05 30.98 -2.09
C MET A 10 3.64 30.05 -0.92
N VAL A 11 2.72 30.52 -0.08
CA VAL A 11 2.19 29.74 1.04
C VAL A 11 0.96 28.99 0.53
N TYR A 12 1.10 27.68 0.37
CA TYR A 12 -0.02 26.80 0.04
C TYR A 12 -0.76 26.37 1.30
N SER A 13 -2.08 26.39 1.24
CA SER A 13 -2.92 25.67 2.20
C SER A 13 -2.73 24.15 2.05
N GLN A 14 -3.07 23.39 3.10
CA GLN A 14 -3.00 21.92 3.04
C GLN A 14 -3.85 21.35 1.89
N SER A 15 -5.03 21.94 1.64
CA SER A 15 -5.92 21.53 0.54
C SER A 15 -5.29 21.74 -0.83
N GLU A 16 -4.57 22.84 -1.05
CA GLU A 16 -3.89 23.08 -2.32
C GLU A 16 -2.72 22.12 -2.54
N ILE A 17 -2.00 21.75 -1.48
CA ILE A 17 -0.94 20.73 -1.54
C ILE A 17 -1.54 19.36 -1.93
N ILE A 18 -2.67 18.99 -1.32
CA ILE A 18 -3.36 17.74 -1.64
C ILE A 18 -3.80 17.74 -3.10
N ASN A 19 -4.43 18.81 -3.58
CA ASN A 19 -4.88 18.92 -4.97
C ASN A 19 -3.72 18.79 -5.97
N HIS A 20 -2.59 19.46 -5.72
CA HIS A 20 -1.40 19.31 -6.58
C HIS A 20 -0.81 17.91 -6.57
N LEU A 21 -0.89 17.22 -5.42
CA LEU A 21 -0.41 15.86 -5.27
C LEU A 21 -1.35 14.86 -5.97
N GLU A 22 -2.66 15.08 -5.89
CA GLU A 22 -3.67 14.34 -6.66
C GLU A 22 -3.50 14.56 -8.17
N ASP A 23 -3.26 15.79 -8.63
CA ASP A 23 -2.99 16.09 -10.04
C ASP A 23 -1.72 15.37 -10.54
N LEU A 24 -0.63 15.40 -9.76
CA LEU A 24 0.61 14.71 -10.12
C LEU A 24 0.46 13.18 -10.16
N LEU A 25 -0.31 12.62 -9.23
CA LEU A 25 -0.48 11.17 -9.12
C LEU A 25 -1.58 10.62 -10.02
N SER A 26 -2.61 11.41 -10.34
CA SER A 26 -3.68 11.01 -11.27
C SER A 26 -3.18 10.83 -12.70
N ILE A 27 -2.08 11.50 -13.07
CA ILE A 27 -1.37 11.28 -14.34
C ILE A 27 -0.57 9.97 -14.30
N SER A 28 -0.23 9.47 -13.11
CA SER A 28 0.53 8.23 -12.95
C SER A 28 -0.35 7.00 -13.21
N SER A 29 0.12 6.10 -14.07
CA SER A 29 -0.50 4.79 -14.30
C SER A 29 -0.16 3.77 -13.19
N SER A 30 0.55 4.19 -12.14
CA SER A 30 0.96 3.33 -11.04
C SER A 30 -0.21 2.85 -10.19
N GLN A 31 -0.19 1.58 -9.80
CA GLN A 31 -1.00 1.08 -8.69
C GLN A 31 -0.34 1.60 -7.41
N SER A 32 -0.97 2.55 -6.73
CA SER A 32 -0.37 3.21 -5.59
C SER A 32 -1.41 3.83 -4.67
N PHE A 33 -1.03 4.02 -3.42
CA PHE A 33 -1.70 4.97 -2.55
C PHE A 33 -0.68 5.86 -1.86
N VAL A 34 -1.14 6.97 -1.31
CA VAL A 34 -0.34 7.90 -0.52
C VAL A 34 -0.95 8.11 0.84
N ARG A 35 -0.10 8.09 1.85
CA ARG A 35 -0.46 8.41 3.23
C ARG A 35 0.37 9.58 3.75
N ASP A 36 -0.20 10.36 4.64
CA ASP A 36 0.52 11.42 5.34
C ASP A 36 1.38 10.86 6.49
N ALA A 37 2.01 11.75 7.26
CA ALA A 37 2.87 11.38 8.38
C ALA A 37 2.08 10.83 9.60
N GLN A 38 0.75 10.98 9.62
CA GLN A 38 -0.14 10.42 10.62
C GLN A 38 -0.64 9.02 10.22
N GLY A 39 -0.37 8.61 8.98
CA GLY A 39 -0.90 7.38 8.41
C GLY A 39 -2.31 7.55 7.85
N GLU A 40 -2.81 8.76 7.64
CA GLU A 40 -4.10 8.95 6.98
C GLU A 40 -3.96 8.78 5.47
N LEU A 41 -4.94 8.12 4.85
CA LEU A 41 -4.97 7.92 3.41
C LEU A 41 -5.33 9.23 2.71
N ILE A 42 -4.38 9.79 1.96
CA ILE A 42 -4.55 11.05 1.23
C ILE A 42 -5.00 10.79 -0.21
N TYR A 43 -4.47 9.74 -0.82
CA TYR A 43 -4.76 9.42 -2.22
C TYR A 43 -4.78 7.91 -2.44
N LEU A 44 -5.72 7.46 -3.27
CA LEU A 44 -5.85 6.08 -3.72
C LEU A 44 -5.92 6.07 -5.24
N SER A 45 -5.00 5.36 -5.91
CA SER A 45 -4.99 5.36 -7.37
C SER A 45 -6.08 4.45 -7.96
N PRO A 46 -6.79 4.88 -9.02
CA PRO A 46 -7.79 4.04 -9.68
C PRO A 46 -7.28 2.68 -10.19
N PRO A 47 -6.01 2.53 -10.64
CA PRO A 47 -5.44 1.22 -10.94
C PRO A 47 -5.36 0.31 -9.72
N PHE A 48 -4.93 0.82 -8.56
CA PHE A 48 -4.83 0.03 -7.32
C PHE A 48 -6.21 -0.43 -6.86
N GLU A 49 -7.19 0.48 -6.87
CA GLU A 49 -8.57 0.17 -6.49
C GLU A 49 -9.18 -0.94 -7.36
N ARG A 50 -9.01 -0.84 -8.69
CA ARG A 50 -9.59 -1.82 -9.62
C ARG A 50 -8.89 -3.17 -9.61
N THR A 51 -7.57 -3.21 -9.39
CA THR A 51 -6.79 -4.43 -9.59
C THR A 51 -6.40 -5.12 -8.27
N VAL A 52 -5.99 -4.36 -7.27
CA VAL A 52 -5.48 -4.89 -6.00
C VAL A 52 -6.60 -5.01 -4.97
N LEU A 53 -7.42 -3.95 -4.81
CA LEU A 53 -8.57 -4.03 -3.90
C LEU A 53 -9.69 -4.90 -4.49
N ASN A 54 -9.96 -4.78 -5.79
CA ASN A 54 -10.94 -5.60 -6.51
C ASN A 54 -12.30 -5.69 -5.78
N GLY A 55 -12.82 -4.54 -5.34
CA GLY A 55 -14.08 -4.43 -4.61
C GLY A 55 -14.00 -4.64 -3.09
N ASN A 56 -12.82 -4.95 -2.54
CA ASN A 56 -12.62 -5.00 -1.09
C ASN A 56 -12.30 -3.62 -0.51
N GLU A 57 -12.69 -3.40 0.74
CA GLU A 57 -12.23 -2.23 1.50
C GLU A 57 -10.72 -2.36 1.83
N LEU A 58 -10.05 -1.22 2.00
CA LEU A 58 -8.59 -1.17 2.24
C LEU A 58 -8.19 -1.88 3.55
N ASN A 59 -8.98 -1.74 4.61
CA ASN A 59 -8.81 -2.44 5.90
C ASN A 59 -8.89 -3.97 5.74
N ILE A 60 -9.80 -4.47 4.91
CA ILE A 60 -9.98 -5.89 4.60
C ILE A 60 -8.77 -6.38 3.82
N TRP A 61 -8.36 -5.62 2.79
CA TRP A 61 -7.16 -5.94 2.01
C TRP A 61 -5.90 -6.01 2.90
N PHE A 62 -5.66 -5.00 3.75
CA PHE A 62 -4.53 -5.05 4.69
C PHE A 62 -4.62 -6.27 5.60
N SER A 63 -5.80 -6.59 6.12
CA SER A 63 -6.00 -7.74 7.01
C SER A 63 -5.69 -9.08 6.34
N SER A 64 -5.76 -9.16 5.01
CA SER A 64 -5.35 -10.35 4.25
C SER A 64 -3.84 -10.60 4.23
N ILE A 65 -3.02 -9.58 4.54
CA ILE A 65 -1.56 -9.69 4.61
C ILE A 65 -1.16 -10.25 5.98
N PRO A 66 -0.26 -11.26 6.05
CA PRO A 66 0.26 -11.80 7.31
C PRO A 66 0.75 -10.70 8.26
N VAL A 67 0.44 -10.85 9.56
CA VAL A 67 0.68 -9.80 10.58
C VAL A 67 2.15 -9.39 10.63
N ASN A 68 3.08 -10.36 10.58
CA ASN A 68 4.52 -10.08 10.59
C ASN A 68 4.93 -9.21 9.38
N VAL A 69 4.42 -9.53 8.19
CA VAL A 69 4.72 -8.78 6.97
C VAL A 69 4.11 -7.38 7.04
N ARG A 70 2.89 -7.23 7.57
CA ARG A 70 2.28 -5.91 7.78
C ARG A 70 3.11 -5.02 8.71
N VAL A 71 3.60 -5.58 9.81
CA VAL A 71 4.45 -4.85 10.75
C VAL A 71 5.71 -4.35 10.03
N ASP A 72 6.34 -5.19 9.22
CA ASP A 72 7.53 -4.79 8.45
C ASP A 72 7.22 -3.69 7.43
N LEU A 73 6.07 -3.77 6.75
CA LEU A 73 5.63 -2.75 5.80
C LEU A 73 5.37 -1.39 6.49
N PHE A 74 4.70 -1.38 7.65
CA PHE A 74 4.48 -0.14 8.41
C PHE A 74 5.78 0.40 9.03
N ASN A 75 6.70 -0.47 9.43
CA ASN A 75 8.03 -0.03 9.87
C ASN A 75 8.80 0.64 8.72
N ALA A 76 8.71 0.09 7.50
CA ALA A 76 9.27 0.73 6.32
C ALA A 76 8.62 2.08 6.00
N GLU A 77 7.31 2.23 6.20
CA GLU A 77 6.61 3.52 6.07
C GLU A 77 7.18 4.58 7.05
N LEU A 78 7.30 4.24 8.34
CA LEU A 78 7.87 5.14 9.36
C LEU A 78 9.34 5.50 9.08
N ASN A 79 10.11 4.51 8.66
CA ASN A 79 11.51 4.68 8.29
C ASN A 79 11.67 5.57 7.05
N SER A 80 10.76 5.43 6.09
CA SER A 80 10.69 6.24 4.88
C SER A 80 10.48 7.72 5.21
N LEU A 81 9.53 8.05 6.08
CA LEU A 81 9.31 9.42 6.57
C LEU A 81 10.55 10.02 7.25
N SER A 82 11.33 9.17 7.93
CA SER A 82 12.57 9.55 8.60
C SER A 82 13.74 9.79 7.63
N GLY A 83 13.54 9.59 6.32
CA GLY A 83 14.56 9.77 5.28
C GLY A 83 15.40 8.52 5.01
N MET A 84 14.99 7.36 5.54
CA MET A 84 15.59 6.07 5.18
C MET A 84 14.85 5.46 3.99
N GLY A 85 15.48 4.55 3.24
CA GLY A 85 14.85 3.91 2.08
C GLY A 85 15.22 4.54 0.73
N PRO A 86 14.52 4.17 -0.36
CA PRO A 86 13.25 3.43 -0.41
C PRO A 86 13.37 1.95 0.01
N PHE A 87 12.22 1.35 0.35
CA PHE A 87 12.12 -0.05 0.76
C PHE A 87 11.36 -0.87 -0.28
N VAL A 88 11.81 -2.10 -0.54
CA VAL A 88 11.17 -3.02 -1.49
C VAL A 88 10.90 -4.36 -0.82
N PHE A 89 9.64 -4.78 -0.87
CA PHE A 89 9.17 -6.07 -0.38
C PHE A 89 8.69 -6.90 -1.56
N LYS A 90 9.18 -8.13 -1.69
CA LYS A 90 8.81 -9.05 -2.78
C LYS A 90 7.99 -10.21 -2.22
N ASN A 91 7.21 -10.85 -3.08
CA ASN A 91 6.38 -12.00 -2.74
C ASN A 91 5.39 -11.73 -1.59
N VAL A 92 4.87 -10.51 -1.50
CA VAL A 92 3.86 -10.16 -0.50
C VAL A 92 2.53 -10.74 -0.95
N LYS A 93 2.05 -11.76 -0.22
CA LYS A 93 0.74 -12.37 -0.47
C LYS A 93 -0.36 -11.51 0.16
N SER A 94 -1.36 -11.18 -0.63
CA SER A 94 -2.63 -10.59 -0.20
C SER A 94 -3.78 -11.31 -0.88
N ILE A 95 -5.02 -10.86 -0.65
CA ILE A 95 -6.21 -11.48 -1.22
C ILE A 95 -6.11 -11.58 -2.75
N GLY A 96 -6.04 -12.81 -3.27
CA GLY A 96 -6.03 -13.10 -4.71
C GLY A 96 -4.82 -12.61 -5.50
N CYS A 97 -3.76 -12.08 -4.88
CA CYS A 97 -2.61 -11.54 -5.61
C CYS A 97 -1.27 -11.71 -4.86
N LEU A 98 -0.20 -11.73 -5.65
CA LEU A 98 1.18 -11.70 -5.20
C LEU A 98 1.79 -10.36 -5.65
N LEU A 99 2.40 -9.64 -4.70
CA LEU A 99 2.81 -8.26 -4.91
C LEU A 99 4.29 -8.07 -4.58
N THR A 100 4.94 -7.26 -5.42
CA THR A 100 6.10 -6.47 -5.01
C THR A 100 5.61 -5.09 -4.59
N ILE A 101 6.02 -4.63 -3.40
CA ILE A 101 5.63 -3.35 -2.81
C ILE A 101 6.87 -2.48 -2.66
N LEU A 102 6.85 -1.29 -3.24
CA LEU A 102 7.83 -0.22 -3.05
C LEU A 102 7.24 0.83 -2.11
N ILE A 103 7.98 1.19 -1.07
CA ILE A 103 7.59 2.23 -0.11
C ILE A 103 8.65 3.34 -0.16
N GLU A 104 8.23 4.55 -0.49
CA GLU A 104 9.11 5.71 -0.67
C GLU A 104 8.52 6.99 -0.09
N CYS A 105 9.40 7.92 0.31
CA CYS A 105 9.00 9.22 0.81
C CYS A 105 8.92 10.18 -0.37
N ILE A 106 7.79 10.86 -0.51
CA ILE A 106 7.64 11.97 -1.45
C ILE A 106 7.48 13.26 -0.65
N SER A 107 7.91 14.39 -1.23
CA SER A 107 7.69 15.69 -0.60
C SER A 107 7.09 16.67 -1.60
N VAL A 108 6.04 17.35 -1.16
CA VAL A 108 5.42 18.46 -1.88
C VAL A 108 5.41 19.65 -0.94
N ASN A 109 6.03 20.76 -1.37
CA ASN A 109 6.11 21.99 -0.58
C ASN A 109 6.63 21.79 0.86
N ASN A 110 7.69 20.98 1.03
CA ASN A 110 8.30 20.60 2.31
C ASN A 110 7.41 19.77 3.26
N VAL A 111 6.20 19.40 2.83
CA VAL A 111 5.38 18.40 3.53
C VAL A 111 5.78 17.02 3.03
N LYS A 112 5.94 16.07 3.95
CA LYS A 112 6.32 14.68 3.64
C LYS A 112 5.10 13.78 3.60
N PHE A 113 5.10 12.88 2.64
CA PHE A 113 4.12 11.81 2.49
C PHE A 113 4.85 10.51 2.19
N VAL A 114 4.17 9.39 2.39
CA VAL A 114 4.66 8.08 1.96
C VAL A 114 3.81 7.58 0.81
N ARG A 115 4.48 7.27 -0.31
CA ARG A 115 3.87 6.58 -1.43
C ARG A 115 4.17 5.09 -1.34
N TRP A 116 3.13 4.29 -1.40
CA TRP A 116 3.22 2.86 -1.61
C TRP A 116 2.90 2.56 -3.06
N VAL A 117 3.79 1.86 -3.76
CA VAL A 117 3.63 1.47 -5.16
C VAL A 117 3.62 -0.04 -5.25
N PHE A 118 2.66 -0.56 -6.00
CA PHE A 118 2.37 -1.98 -6.11
C PHE A 118 2.65 -2.49 -7.51
N PHE A 119 3.33 -3.62 -7.57
CA PHE A 119 3.58 -4.36 -8.79
C PHE A 119 2.98 -5.74 -8.61
N LEU A 120 2.01 -6.09 -9.45
CA LEU A 120 1.52 -7.45 -9.55
C LEU A 120 2.67 -8.31 -10.08
N GLU A 121 3.06 -9.31 -9.30
CA GLU A 121 4.01 -10.30 -9.77
C GLU A 121 3.27 -11.19 -10.78
N SER A 122 3.85 -11.37 -11.97
CA SER A 122 3.26 -12.22 -12.99
C SER A 122 3.28 -13.65 -12.50
N THR A 123 2.17 -14.04 -11.90
CA THR A 123 1.95 -15.40 -11.49
C THR A 123 1.24 -16.08 -12.65
N ASN A 124 1.89 -17.09 -13.23
CA ASN A 124 1.18 -18.15 -13.94
C ASN A 124 0.33 -18.94 -12.93
N PHE A 125 -0.55 -18.27 -12.15
CA PHE A 125 -1.51 -18.94 -11.30
C PHE A 125 -2.62 -19.44 -12.22
N LEU A 126 -2.48 -20.72 -12.57
CA LEU A 126 -3.60 -21.60 -12.85
C LEU A 126 -4.74 -21.23 -11.90
N SER A 127 -5.94 -21.07 -12.48
CA SER A 127 -7.18 -20.79 -11.77
C SER A 127 -7.24 -21.55 -10.44
N LEU A 128 -7.24 -20.82 -9.33
CA LEU A 128 -7.50 -21.35 -7.99
C LEU A 128 -9.01 -21.67 -7.88
N GLY A 129 -9.50 -22.56 -8.75
CA GLY A 129 -10.87 -23.03 -8.80
C GLY A 129 -11.14 -24.25 -7.91
N ASP A 130 -10.09 -25.00 -7.53
CA ASP A 130 -10.28 -26.33 -6.92
C ASP A 130 -9.59 -26.54 -5.55
N GLU A 131 -8.77 -25.61 -5.04
CA GLU A 131 -8.01 -25.86 -3.80
C GLU A 131 -8.69 -25.35 -2.52
N TYR A 132 -9.65 -24.42 -2.62
CA TYR A 132 -10.45 -24.01 -1.44
C TYR A 132 -11.44 -25.08 -0.98
N PHE A 133 -11.76 -26.07 -1.83
CA PHE A 133 -12.62 -27.20 -1.44
C PHE A 133 -11.88 -28.36 -0.79
N ARG A 134 -10.54 -28.40 -0.83
CA ARG A 134 -9.76 -29.48 -0.18
C ARG A 134 -9.31 -29.12 1.23
N ALA A 135 -8.97 -27.86 1.49
CA ALA A 135 -8.52 -27.44 2.83
C ALA A 135 -9.66 -27.39 3.87
N SER A 136 -10.92 -27.27 3.44
CA SER A 136 -12.08 -27.33 4.33
C SER A 136 -12.53 -28.75 4.66
N VAL A 137 -12.18 -29.75 3.85
CA VAL A 137 -12.51 -31.16 4.10
C VAL A 137 -11.50 -31.82 5.05
N GLU A 138 -10.22 -31.43 5.00
CA GLU A 138 -9.19 -32.01 5.89
C GLU A 138 -9.23 -31.52 7.34
N ILE A 139 -9.87 -30.37 7.63
CA ILE A 139 -9.99 -29.88 9.01
C ILE A 139 -11.09 -30.63 9.78
N ASP A 140 -12.16 -31.07 9.12
CA ASP A 140 -13.24 -31.81 9.80
C ASP A 140 -12.87 -33.28 10.10
N ASP A 141 -11.93 -33.87 9.34
CA ASP A 141 -11.47 -35.24 9.57
C ASP A 141 -10.49 -35.35 10.77
N ILE A 142 -9.75 -34.30 11.11
CA ILE A 142 -8.83 -34.30 12.25
C ILE A 142 -9.58 -34.30 13.60
N PHE A 143 -10.78 -33.71 13.65
CA PHE A 143 -11.57 -33.66 14.89
C PHE A 143 -12.49 -34.87 15.10
N CYS A 144 -12.67 -35.75 14.10
CA CYS A 144 -13.47 -36.97 14.24
C CYS A 144 -12.72 -38.21 14.77
N MET A 145 -11.38 -38.15 14.92
CA MET A 145 -10.57 -39.32 15.33
C MET A 145 -10.28 -39.43 16.85
N ARG A 146 -11.04 -38.73 17.71
CA ARG A 146 -11.00 -38.93 19.18
C ARG A 146 -12.36 -39.34 19.73
N LYS A 147 -12.74 -40.59 19.50
CA LYS A 147 -13.59 -41.38 20.39
C LYS A 147 -13.05 -42.80 20.49
N ILE A 148 -12.25 -43.06 21.51
CA ILE A 148 -12.21 -44.32 22.26
C ILE A 148 -12.12 -43.94 23.74
#